data_AF-A0A7V4ZC76-F1
#
_entry.id   AF-A0A7V4ZC76-F1
#
_cell.length_a   1.000
_cell.length_b   1.000
_cell.length_c   1.000
_cell.angle_alpha   90.00
_cell.angle_beta   90.00
_cell.angle_gamma   90.00
#
_symmetry.space_group_name_H-M   'P 1'
#
loop_
_entity.id
_entity.type
_entity.pdbx_description
1 polymer ?
#
loop_
_entity_poly.entity_id
_entity_poly.type
_entity_poly.pdbx_seq_one_letter_code
_entity_poly.pdbx_strand_id
1 'polypeptide(L)'
;MIRKIGSKILLVLAILLLLYAALGVAFHVAWKGAQAACREAQAARGEFVEPEVFGGGLGLLFDVAFWPVYAYWNTYHFGSPLERACE
;
A
#
# COMPACT_ATOMS: atom_id res chain seq x y z
N MET A 1 -19.12 -21.95 -27.96
CA MET A 1 -18.99 -22.24 -26.51
C MET A 1 -17.74 -21.60 -25.89
N ILE A 2 -16.56 -21.76 -26.51
CA ILE A 2 -15.26 -21.21 -26.06
C ILE A 2 -15.27 -19.69 -25.81
N ARG A 3 -15.90 -18.89 -26.69
CA ARG A 3 -16.00 -17.42 -26.54
C ARG A 3 -16.77 -16.98 -25.29
N LYS A 4 -17.78 -17.75 -24.84
CA LYS A 4 -18.54 -17.46 -23.60
C LYS A 4 -17.71 -17.79 -22.36
N ILE A 5 -16.90 -18.84 -22.41
CA ILE A 5 -16.00 -19.23 -21.30
C ILE A 5 -14.87 -18.20 -21.17
N GLY A 6 -14.25 -17.80 -22.28
CA GLY A 6 -13.20 -16.77 -22.29
C GLY A 6 -13.69 -15.42 -21.73
N SER A 7 -14.89 -14.98 -22.09
CA SER A 7 -15.48 -13.73 -21.56
C SER A 7 -15.72 -13.80 -20.04
N LYS A 8 -16.14 -14.95 -19.50
CA LYS A 8 -16.31 -15.13 -18.06
C LYS A 8 -14.97 -15.12 -17.32
N ILE A 9 -13.94 -15.76 -17.88
CA ILE A 9 -12.59 -15.74 -17.30
C ILE A 9 -12.04 -14.31 -17.27
N LEU A 10 -12.17 -13.57 -18.37
CA LEU A 10 -11.75 -12.16 -18.42
C LEU A 10 -12.48 -11.30 -17.39
N LEU A 11 -13.78 -11.51 -17.20
CA LEU A 11 -14.55 -10.80 -16.18
C LEU A 11 -14.04 -11.10 -14.77
N VAL A 12 -13.78 -12.37 -14.45
CA VAL A 12 -13.23 -12.76 -13.13
C VAL A 12 -11.86 -12.14 -12.91
N LEU A 13 -10.97 -12.20 -13.91
CA LEU A 13 -9.64 -11.59 -13.82
C LEU A 13 -9.73 -10.06 -13.64
N ALA A 14 -10.64 -9.39 -14.36
CA ALA A 14 -10.87 -7.97 -14.20
C ALA A 14 -11.37 -7.61 -12.79
N ILE A 15 -12.31 -8.39 -12.24
CA ILE A 15 -12.80 -8.20 -10.87
C ILE A 15 -11.66 -8.38 -9.87
N LEU A 16 -10.86 -9.44 -9.99
CA LEU A 16 -9.71 -9.68 -9.11
C LEU A 16 -8.69 -8.55 -9.19
N LEU A 17 -8.40 -8.03 -10.38
CA LEU A 17 -7.48 -6.92 -10.58
C LEU A 17 -8.01 -5.64 -9.93
N LEU A 18 -9.31 -5.34 -10.06
CA LEU A 18 -9.94 -4.19 -9.43
C LEU A 18 -9.91 -4.29 -7.90
N LEU A 19 -10.21 -5.47 -7.35
CA LEU A 19 -10.13 -5.73 -5.91
C LEU A 19 -8.69 -5.56 -5.40
N TYR A 20 -7.71 -6.11 -6.12
CA TYR A 20 -6.30 -5.96 -5.80
C TYR A 20 -5.88 -4.48 -5.76
N ALA A 21 -6.24 -3.73 -6.80
CA ALA A 21 -5.94 -2.31 -6.89
C ALA A 21 -6.62 -1.51 -5.78
N ALA A 22 -7.89 -1.80 -5.48
CA ALA A 22 -8.63 -1.12 -4.41
C ALA A 22 -7.99 -1.35 -3.03
N LEU A 23 -7.55 -2.58 -2.73
CA LEU A 23 -6.82 -2.90 -1.51
C LEU A 23 -5.46 -2.18 -1.46
N GLY A 24 -4.74 -2.15 -2.57
CA GLY A 24 -3.48 -1.42 -2.67
C GLY A 24 -3.63 0.09 -2.46
N VAL A 25 -4.70 0.70 -2.98
CA VAL A 25 -5.01 2.12 -2.76
C VAL A 25 -5.37 2.36 -1.29
N ALA A 26 -6.18 1.49 -0.68
CA ALA A 26 -6.51 1.59 0.74
C ALA A 26 -5.25 1.48 1.61
N PHE A 27 -4.34 0.56 1.27
CA PHE A 27 -3.04 0.42 1.92
C PHE A 27 -2.21 1.70 1.80
N HIS A 28 -2.07 2.27 0.58
CA HIS A 28 -1.35 3.52 0.36
C HIS A 28 -1.88 4.68 1.22
N VAL A 29 -3.20 4.87 1.26
CA VAL A 29 -3.82 5.92 2.07
C VAL A 29 -3.54 5.72 3.56
N ALA A 30 -3.70 4.49 4.05
CA ALA A 30 -3.42 4.17 5.45
C ALA A 30 -1.94 4.36 5.81
N TRP A 31 -1.04 3.93 4.91
CA TRP A 31 0.41 4.08 5.06
C TRP A 31 0.82 5.56 5.14
N LYS A 32 0.35 6.39 4.20
CA LYS A 32 0.60 7.84 4.21
C LYS A 32 0.06 8.52 5.47
N GLY A 33 -1.11 8.10 5.96
CA GLY A 33 -1.68 8.61 7.19
C GLY A 33 -0.83 8.28 8.42
N ALA A 34 -0.41 7.02 8.56
CA ALA A 34 0.46 6.60 9.65
C ALA A 34 1.84 7.28 9.59
N GLN A 35 2.40 7.46 8.39
CA GLN A 35 3.68 8.12 8.19
C GLN A 35 3.61 9.60 8.56
N ALA A 36 2.54 10.30 8.19
CA ALA A 36 2.33 11.70 8.56
C ALA A 36 2.26 11.86 10.09
N ALA A 37 1.44 11.05 10.77
CA ALA A 37 1.32 11.09 12.22
C ALA A 37 2.65 10.83 12.93
N CYS A 38 3.47 9.92 12.39
CA CYS A 38 4.77 9.63 12.97
C CYS A 38 5.78 10.76 12.78
N ARG A 39 5.85 11.33 11.58
CA ARG A 39 6.72 12.48 11.29
C ARG A 39 6.36 13.70 12.14
N GLU A 40 5.07 13.94 12.38
CA GLU A 40 4.61 14.97 13.31
C GLU A 40 5.12 14.70 14.74
N ALA A 41 5.05 13.44 15.20
CA ALA A 41 5.56 13.07 16.52
C ALA A 41 7.09 13.21 16.63
N GLN A 42 7.85 12.83 15.60
CA GLN A 42 9.31 13.02 15.54
C GLN A 42 9.67 14.51 15.55
N ALA A 43 8.99 15.32 14.72
CA ALA A 43 9.19 16.77 14.69
C ALA A 43 8.94 17.41 16.06
N ALA A 44 7.89 16.99 16.77
CA ALA A 44 7.59 17.48 18.11
C ALA A 44 8.66 17.12 19.15
N ARG A 45 9.38 16.01 18.95
CA ARG A 45 10.52 15.57 19.79
C ARG A 45 11.85 16.22 19.39
N GLY A 46 11.88 16.98 18.28
CA GLY A 46 13.12 17.49 17.69
C GLY A 46 14.00 16.41 17.05
N GLU A 47 13.42 15.25 16.73
CA GLU A 47 14.12 14.17 16.05
C GLU A 47 14.22 14.45 14.53
N PHE A 48 15.15 13.78 13.85
CA PHE A 48 15.26 13.88 12.40
C PHE A 48 13.99 13.32 11.74
N VAL A 49 13.40 14.11 10.85
CA VAL A 49 12.23 13.73 10.06
C VAL A 49 12.70 13.39 8.65
N GLU A 50 12.60 12.12 8.26
CA GLU A 50 13.04 11.71 6.93
C GLU A 50 12.17 12.36 5.84
N PRO A 51 12.77 13.02 4.84
CA PRO A 51 12.01 13.61 3.73
C PRO A 51 11.36 12.52 2.88
N GLU A 52 10.25 12.86 2.23
CA GLU A 52 9.59 11.95 1.31
C GLU A 52 10.40 11.72 0.04
N VAL A 53 10.95 10.52 -0.12
CA VAL A 53 11.80 10.15 -1.26
C VAL A 53 10.98 9.65 -2.46
N PHE A 54 9.91 8.89 -2.20
CA PHE A 54 9.00 8.37 -3.23
C PHE A 54 7.59 8.95 -3.06
N GLY A 55 7.44 10.22 -3.42
CA GLY A 55 6.17 10.93 -3.31
C GLY A 55 5.27 10.86 -4.53
N GLY A 56 4.03 11.32 -4.35
CA GLY A 56 3.05 11.50 -5.41
C GLY A 56 2.69 10.21 -6.14
N GLY A 57 2.59 10.28 -7.48
CA GLY A 57 2.12 9.15 -8.29
C GLY A 57 3.05 7.93 -8.27
N LEU A 58 4.37 8.12 -8.09
CA LEU A 58 5.31 7.01 -8.00
C LEU A 58 5.11 6.21 -6.71
N GLY A 59 4.97 6.89 -5.57
CA GLY A 59 4.66 6.23 -4.29
C GLY A 59 3.37 5.43 -4.37
N LEU A 60 2.31 6.03 -4.95
CA LEU A 60 1.03 5.33 -5.16
C LEU A 60 1.19 4.07 -6.02
N LEU A 61 1.91 4.14 -7.15
CA LEU A 61 2.11 3.00 -8.04
C LEU A 61 2.86 1.85 -7.34
N PHE A 62 3.90 2.18 -6.57
CA PHE A 62 4.65 1.19 -5.81
C PHE A 62 3.80 0.53 -4.74
N ASP A 63 3.10 1.33 -3.93
CA ASP A 63 2.24 0.79 -2.87
C ASP A 63 1.13 -0.09 -3.45
N VAL A 64 0.46 0.35 -4.51
CA VAL A 64 -0.60 -0.45 -5.13
C VAL A 64 -0.07 -1.75 -5.74
N ALA A 65 1.11 -1.73 -6.36
CA ALA A 65 1.67 -2.93 -6.97
C ALA A 65 2.24 -3.91 -5.95
N PHE A 66 2.82 -3.43 -4.84
CA PHE A 66 3.59 -4.23 -3.89
C PHE A 66 3.01 -4.32 -2.47
N TRP A 67 1.80 -3.79 -2.22
CA TRP A 67 1.17 -3.82 -0.90
C TRP A 67 1.17 -5.21 -0.21
N PRO A 68 0.98 -6.37 -0.89
CA PRO A 68 0.97 -7.64 -0.18
C PRO A 68 2.34 -7.98 0.40
N VAL A 69 3.42 -7.62 -0.30
CA VAL A 69 4.80 -7.84 0.15
C VAL A 69 5.09 -6.95 1.35
N TYR A 70 4.73 -5.67 1.28
CA TYR A 70 4.90 -4.73 2.39
C TYR A 70 4.07 -5.13 3.61
N ALA A 71 2.79 -5.44 3.42
CA ALA A 71 1.90 -5.87 4.49
C ALA A 71 2.38 -7.17 5.14
N TYR A 72 2.80 -8.16 4.35
CA TYR A 72 3.36 -9.41 4.85
C TYR A 72 4.64 -9.17 5.64
N TRP A 73 5.61 -8.45 5.05
CA TRP A 73 6.89 -8.16 5.69
C TRP A 73 6.70 -7.41 7.02
N ASN A 74 5.85 -6.38 7.01
CA ASN A 74 5.59 -5.58 8.19
C ASN A 74 4.89 -6.39 9.28
N THR A 75 3.89 -7.20 8.91
CA THR A 75 3.19 -8.06 9.88
C THR A 75 4.12 -9.12 10.46
N TYR A 76 4.97 -9.74 9.63
CA TYR A 76 5.89 -10.78 10.07
C TYR A 76 6.96 -10.25 11.04
N HIS A 77 7.48 -9.05 10.80
CA HIS A 77 8.54 -8.48 11.63
C HIS A 77 8.05 -7.61 12.80
N PHE A 78 6.90 -6.95 12.66
CA PHE A 78 6.45 -5.92 13.58
C PHE A 78 5.02 -6.12 14.09
N GLY A 79 4.32 -7.17 13.64
CA GLY A 79 2.99 -7.53 14.15
C GLY A 79 1.83 -6.75 13.53
N SER A 80 2.09 -5.67 12.78
CA SER A 80 1.06 -4.95 12.03
C SER A 80 1.54 -4.55 10.62
N PRO A 81 0.62 -4.43 9.64
CA PRO A 81 0.98 -4.05 8.28
C PRO A 81 1.45 -2.59 8.15
N LEU A 82 1.22 -1.74 9.16
CA LEU A 82 1.48 -0.30 9.12
C LEU A 82 2.55 0.16 10.11
N GLU A 83 3.13 -0.73 10.92
CA GLU A 83 4.04 -0.37 12.02
C GLU A 83 5.25 0.46 11.56
N ARG A 84 5.82 0.10 10.41
CA ARG A 84 7.01 0.73 9.82
C ARG A 84 6.75 2.08 9.17
N ALA A 85 5.57 2.67 9.28
CA ALA A 85 5.30 3.98 8.68
C ALA A 85 6.17 5.11 9.29
N CYS A 86 6.82 4.84 10.42
CA CYS A 86 7.77 5.72 11.12
C CYS A 86 9.23 5.64 10.66
N GLU A 87 9.58 4.64 9.85
CA GLU A 87 10.96 4.34 9.44
C GLU A 87 11.20 4.56 7.93
#